data_AF-A0A3M1L6D9-F1
#
_entry.id   AF-A0A3M1L6D9-F1
#
_cell.length_a   1.000
_cell.length_b   1.000
_cell.length_c   1.000
_cell.angle_alpha   90.00
_cell.angle_beta   90.00
_cell.angle_gamma   90.00
#
_symmetry.space_group_name_H-M   'P 1'
#
loop_
_entity.id
_entity.type
_entity.pdbx_description
1 polymer ?
#
loop_
_entity_poly.entity_id
_entity_poly.type
_entity_poly.pdbx_seq_one_letter_code
_entity_poly.pdbx_strand_id
1 'polypeptide(L)'
;MSEQTMDIDQLIDEAERIGVVGSPSSTSELALDVLASAVNKKLVGEFGLFRFQQDGKSHYALGQITEVKLRNVWHEDPTMRSLIRQRGRVDAVSERQDTHQGEMTISAVFARDGGNYRPSILGTVPATGTPICLVDDRVLDALLAPYRDQLFYLGRVYGS
;
A
#
# COMPACT_ATOMS: atom_id res chain seq x y z
N MET A 1 34.89 6.96 -5.56
CA MET A 1 33.83 7.68 -4.84
C MET A 1 32.83 6.64 -4.40
N SER A 2 32.77 6.32 -3.11
CA SER A 2 31.82 5.34 -2.58
C SER A 2 30.43 5.95 -2.60
N GLU A 3 29.57 5.52 -3.53
CA GLU A 3 28.13 5.74 -3.41
C GLU A 3 27.69 5.17 -2.08
N GLN A 4 27.24 6.02 -1.17
CA GLN A 4 26.54 5.58 0.02
C GLN A 4 25.22 4.99 -0.45
N THR A 5 25.10 3.66 -0.47
CA THR A 5 23.83 2.98 -0.67
C THR A 5 22.89 3.47 0.43
N MET A 6 21.92 4.32 0.09
CA MET A 6 20.90 4.76 1.05
C MET A 6 20.19 3.52 1.59
N ASP A 7 20.08 3.41 2.92
CA ASP A 7 19.36 2.32 3.56
C ASP A 7 17.88 2.46 3.22
N ILE A 8 17.30 1.44 2.60
CA ILE A 8 15.87 1.45 2.24
C ILE A 8 14.99 1.65 3.48
N ASP A 9 15.44 1.23 4.66
CA ASP A 9 14.67 1.46 5.88
C ASP A 9 14.45 2.95 6.12
N GLN A 10 15.48 3.78 5.88
CA GLN A 10 15.37 5.23 5.98
C GLN A 10 14.46 5.80 4.87
N LEU A 11 14.59 5.32 3.64
CA LEU A 11 13.74 5.77 2.53
C LEU A 11 12.25 5.46 2.80
N ILE A 12 11.94 4.30 3.39
CA ILE A 12 10.58 3.92 3.76
C ILE A 12 10.05 4.78 4.90
N ASP A 13 10.89 5.10 5.88
CA ASP A 13 10.50 5.93 7.01
C ASP A 13 10.23 7.38 6.60
N GLU A 14 10.92 7.88 5.56
CA GLU A 14 10.69 9.19 4.94
C GLU A 14 9.56 9.19 3.89
N ALA A 15 9.23 8.02 3.32
CA ALA A 15 8.20 7.90 2.31
C ALA A 15 6.80 8.22 2.87
N GLU A 16 5.95 8.72 1.98
CA GLU A 16 4.61 9.12 2.37
C GLU A 16 3.77 7.91 2.79
N ARG A 17 3.27 7.92 4.03
CA ARG A 17 2.35 6.90 4.52
C ARG A 17 0.95 7.14 3.97
N ILE A 18 0.42 6.16 3.25
CA ILE A 18 -0.90 6.24 2.60
C ILE A 18 -1.95 5.38 3.28
N GLY A 19 -1.54 4.38 4.04
CA GLY A 19 -2.45 3.44 4.67
C GLY A 19 -1.75 2.49 5.62
N VAL A 20 -2.52 1.55 6.12
CA VAL A 20 -2.03 0.42 6.88
C VAL A 20 -2.64 -0.88 6.35
N VAL A 21 -1.98 -2.01 6.60
CA VAL A 21 -2.57 -3.33 6.31
C VAL A 21 -3.89 -3.47 7.07
N GLY A 22 -4.96 -3.69 6.32
CA GLY A 22 -6.31 -3.93 6.81
C GLY A 22 -6.66 -5.43 6.85
N SER A 23 -7.94 -5.71 7.06
CA SER A 23 -8.50 -7.06 7.15
C SER A 23 -9.78 -7.20 6.32
N PRO A 24 -10.06 -8.36 5.70
CA PRO A 24 -9.19 -9.53 5.61
C PRO A 24 -8.03 -9.32 4.63
N SER A 25 -6.94 -10.05 4.84
CA SER A 25 -5.73 -9.98 4.00
C SER A 25 -5.16 -11.38 3.76
N SER A 26 -4.55 -11.59 2.61
CA SER A 26 -3.93 -12.84 2.16
C SER A 26 -2.51 -12.59 1.62
N THR A 27 -1.80 -13.64 1.23
CA THR A 27 -0.44 -13.50 0.68
C THR A 27 -0.40 -12.96 -0.76
N SER A 28 -1.53 -12.93 -1.46
CA SER A 28 -1.64 -12.38 -2.82
C SER A 28 -2.34 -11.02 -2.88
N GLU A 29 -3.30 -10.82 -1.99
CA GLU A 29 -4.16 -9.63 -1.95
C GLU A 29 -4.28 -9.14 -0.51
N LEU A 30 -3.89 -7.89 -0.29
CA LEU A 30 -3.99 -7.21 0.99
C LEU A 30 -5.12 -6.19 0.97
N ALA A 31 -5.87 -6.16 2.06
CA ALA A 31 -6.67 -4.98 2.38
C ALA A 31 -5.74 -3.85 2.83
N LEU A 32 -6.08 -2.64 2.44
CA LEU A 32 -5.43 -1.38 2.80
C LEU A 32 -6.47 -0.50 3.47
N ASP A 33 -6.27 -0.13 4.73
CA ASP A 33 -7.05 0.95 5.34
C ASP A 33 -6.35 2.27 5.05
N VAL A 34 -6.94 3.09 4.19
CA VAL A 34 -6.35 4.36 3.73
C VAL A 34 -6.39 5.39 4.85
N LEU A 35 -5.25 6.03 5.12
CA LEU A 35 -5.16 7.07 6.14
C LEU A 35 -5.92 8.33 5.71
N ALA A 36 -6.44 9.07 6.68
CA ALA A 36 -7.15 10.33 6.45
C ALA A 36 -6.33 11.34 5.62
N SER A 37 -5.00 11.34 5.74
CA SER A 37 -4.10 12.19 4.94
C SER A 37 -4.06 11.83 3.45
N ALA A 38 -4.48 10.62 3.08
CA ALA A 38 -4.36 10.07 1.73
C ALA A 38 -5.70 9.82 1.02
N VAL A 39 -6.85 10.07 1.67
CA VAL A 39 -8.19 9.76 1.11
C VAL A 39 -8.50 10.50 -0.20
N ASN A 40 -7.91 11.69 -0.41
CA ASN A 40 -8.13 12.50 -1.61
C ASN A 40 -7.08 12.25 -2.71
N LYS A 41 -6.23 11.23 -2.56
CA LYS A 41 -5.20 10.89 -3.54
C LYS A 41 -5.73 9.92 -4.58
N LYS A 42 -5.17 10.02 -5.78
CA LYS A 42 -5.31 8.99 -6.80
C LYS A 42 -4.40 7.81 -6.42
N LEU A 43 -4.95 6.84 -5.69
CA LEU A 43 -4.19 5.67 -5.22
C LEU A 43 -4.26 4.48 -6.19
N VAL A 44 -5.36 4.32 -6.93
CA VAL A 44 -5.50 3.20 -7.87
C VAL A 44 -4.44 3.29 -8.97
N GLY A 45 -3.68 2.21 -9.14
CA GLY A 45 -2.57 2.08 -10.08
C GLY A 45 -1.20 2.42 -9.47
N GLU A 46 -1.18 3.11 -8.33
CA GLU A 46 0.05 3.45 -7.61
C GLU A 46 0.62 2.22 -6.88
N PHE A 47 1.93 2.26 -6.62
CA PHE A 47 2.62 1.22 -5.86
C PHE A 47 2.68 1.58 -4.37
N GLY A 48 2.30 0.62 -3.54
CA GLY A 48 2.52 0.61 -2.11
C GLY A 48 3.68 -0.30 -1.72
N LEU A 49 4.38 0.07 -0.66
CA LEU A 49 5.43 -0.74 -0.04
C LEU A 49 5.21 -0.86 1.45
N PHE A 50 5.42 -2.05 1.99
CA PHE A 50 5.51 -2.27 3.43
C PHE A 50 6.68 -3.18 3.80
N ARG A 51 7.21 -2.95 4.99
CA ARG A 51 8.25 -3.77 5.63
C ARG A 51 7.60 -4.75 6.60
N PHE A 52 8.09 -5.98 6.61
CA PHE A 52 7.65 -7.02 7.55
C PHE A 52 8.81 -7.94 7.93
N GLN A 53 8.62 -8.74 8.98
CA GLN A 53 9.60 -9.75 9.42
C GLN A 53 9.11 -11.13 9.00
N GLN A 54 10.00 -11.93 8.41
CA GLN A 54 9.74 -13.31 8.04
C GLN A 54 11.04 -14.11 8.15
N ASP A 55 10.98 -15.29 8.76
CA ASP A 55 12.12 -16.19 8.97
C ASP A 55 13.36 -15.50 9.59
N GLY A 56 13.12 -14.55 10.52
CA GLY A 56 14.16 -13.78 11.19
C GLY A 56 14.87 -12.74 10.32
N LYS A 57 14.33 -12.43 9.13
CA LYS A 57 14.85 -11.41 8.21
C LYS A 57 13.82 -10.34 7.90
N SER A 58 14.29 -9.10 7.73
CA SER A 58 13.50 -8.01 7.17
C SER A 58 13.16 -8.30 5.71
N HIS A 59 11.89 -8.18 5.39
CA HIS A 59 11.35 -8.30 4.05
C HIS A 59 10.59 -7.02 3.66
N TYR A 60 10.53 -6.77 2.37
CA TYR A 60 9.91 -5.60 1.75
C TYR A 60 9.00 -6.10 0.64
N ALA A 61 7.71 -5.85 0.75
CA ALA A 61 6.74 -6.23 -0.26
C ALA A 61 6.29 -4.98 -1.00
N LEU A 62 6.36 -5.07 -2.33
CA LEU A 62 5.87 -4.09 -3.29
C LEU A 62 4.56 -4.61 -3.88
N GLY A 63 3.51 -3.80 -3.87
CA GLY A 63 2.23 -4.15 -4.44
C GLY A 63 1.59 -2.97 -5.16
N GLN A 64 0.73 -3.26 -6.12
CA GLN A 64 -0.06 -2.23 -6.80
C GLN A 64 -1.43 -2.14 -6.15
N ILE A 65 -1.88 -0.92 -5.87
CA ILE A 65 -3.22 -0.65 -5.36
C ILE A 65 -4.20 -0.79 -6.53
N THR A 66 -5.11 -1.75 -6.45
CA THR A 66 -6.01 -2.12 -7.55
C THR A 66 -7.39 -1.49 -7.40
N GLU A 67 -7.84 -1.23 -6.18
CA GLU A 67 -9.15 -0.66 -5.89
C GLU A 67 -9.12 0.21 -4.63
N VAL A 68 -10.02 1.20 -4.54
CA VAL A 68 -10.36 1.93 -3.31
C VAL A 68 -11.87 2.05 -3.21
N LYS A 69 -12.44 1.52 -2.12
CA LYS A 69 -13.88 1.51 -1.80
C LYS A 69 -14.16 2.50 -0.69
N LEU A 70 -15.20 3.32 -0.87
CA LEU A 70 -15.80 4.07 0.22
C LEU A 70 -16.77 3.16 0.97
N ARG A 71 -16.59 3.08 2.30
CA ARG A 71 -17.38 2.25 3.21
C ARG A 71 -17.93 3.15 4.31
N ASN A 72 -19.21 2.99 4.62
CA ASN A 72 -19.81 3.67 5.77
C ASN A 72 -20.88 2.75 6.34
N VAL A 73 -20.61 2.20 7.53
CA VAL A 73 -21.46 1.18 8.17
C VAL A 73 -22.91 1.65 8.34
N TRP A 74 -23.13 2.96 8.54
CA TRP A 74 -24.47 3.53 8.65
C TRP A 74 -25.15 3.69 7.30
N HIS A 75 -24.43 4.00 6.23
CA HIS A 75 -25.00 4.02 4.87
C HIS A 75 -25.25 2.61 4.32
N GLU A 76 -24.62 1.61 4.94
CA GLU A 76 -24.80 0.22 4.62
C GLU A 76 -25.97 -0.45 5.36
N ASP A 77 -26.28 0.03 6.57
CA ASP A 77 -27.41 -0.43 7.36
C ASP A 77 -28.75 -0.21 6.61
N PRO A 78 -29.60 -1.25 6.46
CA PRO A 78 -30.86 -1.15 5.72
C PRO A 78 -31.84 -0.08 6.24
N THR A 79 -31.91 0.11 7.57
CA THR A 79 -32.83 1.05 8.20
C THR A 79 -32.40 2.48 7.90
N MET A 80 -31.11 2.76 8.09
CA MET A 80 -30.51 4.05 7.79
C MET A 80 -30.54 4.37 6.29
N ARG A 81 -30.30 3.38 5.43
CA ARG A 81 -30.34 3.56 3.98
C ARG A 81 -31.73 4.02 3.50
N SER A 82 -32.81 3.58 4.13
CA SER A 82 -34.17 4.08 3.84
C SER A 82 -34.31 5.58 4.13
N LEU A 83 -33.80 6.04 5.28
CA LEU A 83 -33.81 7.45 5.66
C LEU A 83 -32.94 8.30 4.74
N ILE A 84 -31.73 7.82 4.41
CA ILE A 84 -30.81 8.48 3.49
C ILE A 84 -31.46 8.59 2.09
N ARG A 85 -32.14 7.54 1.61
CA ARG A 85 -32.86 7.59 0.33
C ARG A 85 -33.94 8.68 0.28
N GLN A 86 -34.60 8.94 1.40
CA GLN A 86 -35.63 9.98 1.49
C GLN A 86 -35.06 11.40 1.62
N ARG A 87 -33.93 11.56 2.30
CA ARG A 87 -33.38 12.87 2.70
C ARG A 87 -32.08 13.25 1.98
N GLY A 88 -31.53 12.36 1.17
CA GLY A 88 -30.23 12.51 0.49
C GLY A 88 -29.02 12.26 1.40
N ARG A 89 -29.08 12.67 2.67
CA ARG A 89 -28.01 12.48 3.66
C ARG A 89 -28.55 12.41 5.09
N VAL A 90 -27.71 11.92 5.99
CA VAL A 90 -27.91 12.03 7.44
C VAL A 90 -26.69 12.70 8.05
N ASP A 91 -26.86 13.92 8.56
CA ASP A 91 -25.76 14.78 9.01
C ASP A 91 -24.86 14.13 10.07
N ALA A 92 -25.44 13.30 10.94
CA ALA A 92 -24.67 12.67 12.02
C ALA A 92 -23.60 11.68 11.51
N VAL A 93 -23.78 11.09 10.32
CA VAL A 93 -22.98 9.93 9.86
C VAL A 93 -22.41 10.06 8.46
N SER A 94 -23.02 10.84 7.57
CA SER A 94 -22.54 11.04 6.20
C SER A 94 -21.24 11.82 6.22
N GLU A 95 -20.23 11.40 5.44
CA GLU A 95 -18.87 11.98 5.39
C GLU A 95 -18.04 11.76 6.66
N ARG A 96 -18.69 11.77 7.84
CA ARG A 96 -18.02 11.69 9.16
C ARG A 96 -17.57 10.30 9.56
N GLN A 97 -18.23 9.26 9.06
CA GLN A 97 -17.95 7.86 9.38
C GLN A 97 -17.56 7.06 8.12
N ASP A 98 -17.12 7.80 7.10
CA ASP A 98 -16.63 7.27 5.84
C ASP A 98 -15.20 6.73 6.05
N THR A 99 -15.00 5.46 5.74
CA THR A 99 -13.69 4.83 5.67
C THR A 99 -13.36 4.51 4.21
N HIS A 100 -12.08 4.61 3.86
CA HIS A 100 -11.60 4.28 2.53
C HIS A 100 -10.78 3.00 2.65
N GLN A 101 -11.31 1.92 2.08
CA GLN A 101 -10.69 0.60 2.10
C GLN A 101 -10.19 0.28 0.70
N GLY A 102 -8.88 0.15 0.55
CA GLY A 102 -8.24 -0.27 -0.68
C GLY A 102 -7.95 -1.77 -0.73
N GLU A 103 -7.70 -2.24 -1.93
CA GLU A 103 -7.16 -3.56 -2.22
C GLU A 103 -5.80 -3.39 -2.92
N MET A 104 -4.84 -4.22 -2.55
CA MET A 104 -3.48 -4.17 -3.08
C MET A 104 -3.01 -5.57 -3.46
N THR A 105 -2.62 -5.75 -4.72
CA THR A 105 -2.04 -7.00 -5.21
C THR A 105 -0.52 -6.98 -5.08
N ILE A 106 0.04 -7.99 -4.41
CA ILE A 106 1.48 -8.11 -4.21
C ILE A 106 2.16 -8.47 -5.54
N SER A 107 3.10 -7.63 -5.96
CA SER A 107 3.81 -7.77 -7.25
C SER A 107 5.20 -8.37 -7.07
N ALA A 108 5.92 -7.95 -6.02
CA ALA A 108 7.27 -8.43 -5.73
C ALA A 108 7.55 -8.39 -4.24
N VAL A 109 8.42 -9.28 -3.77
CA VAL A 109 8.89 -9.30 -2.39
C VAL A 109 10.41 -9.46 -2.40
N PHE A 110 11.07 -8.72 -1.53
CA PHE A 110 12.52 -8.74 -1.38
C PHE A 110 12.89 -9.03 0.07
N ALA A 111 13.89 -9.86 0.29
CA ALA A 111 14.50 -10.07 1.60
C ALA A 111 15.81 -9.30 1.68
N ARG A 112 16.10 -8.70 2.84
CA ARG A 112 17.43 -8.18 3.13
C ARG A 112 18.43 -9.32 3.24
N ASP A 113 19.56 -9.21 2.53
CA ASP A 113 20.64 -10.19 2.56
C ASP A 113 21.99 -9.47 2.56
N GLY A 114 22.52 -9.25 3.76
CA GLY A 114 23.71 -8.40 3.96
C GLY A 114 23.43 -6.95 3.54
N GLY A 115 24.25 -6.42 2.63
CA GLY A 115 24.09 -5.06 2.08
C GLY A 115 23.21 -4.96 0.83
N ASN A 116 22.60 -6.07 0.39
CA ASN A 116 21.79 -6.15 -0.83
C ASN A 116 20.38 -6.71 -0.55
N TYR A 117 19.55 -6.70 -1.59
CA TYR A 117 18.21 -7.26 -1.61
C TYR A 117 18.15 -8.41 -2.60
N ARG A 118 17.47 -9.49 -2.21
CA ARG A 118 17.21 -10.65 -3.08
C ARG A 118 15.72 -10.91 -3.19
N PRO A 119 15.23 -11.51 -4.29
CA PRO A 119 13.81 -11.78 -4.46
C PRO A 119 13.41 -12.84 -3.43
N SER A 120 12.21 -12.70 -2.90
CA SER A 120 11.61 -13.55 -1.89
C SER A 120 10.12 -13.69 -2.18
N ILE A 121 9.38 -14.27 -1.25
CA ILE A 121 7.92 -14.45 -1.32
C ILE A 121 7.26 -13.96 -0.04
N LEU A 122 6.01 -13.51 -0.15
CA LEU A 122 5.16 -13.24 1.01
C LEU A 122 4.62 -14.58 1.52
N GLY A 123 5.33 -15.20 2.45
CA GLY A 123 4.96 -16.50 3.02
C GLY A 123 3.90 -16.40 4.12
N THR A 124 3.79 -15.24 4.76
CA THR A 124 2.75 -14.93 5.74
C THR A 124 2.28 -13.49 5.58
N VAL A 125 1.05 -13.23 6.01
CA VAL A 125 0.44 -11.90 5.97
C VAL A 125 0.98 -11.08 7.15
N PRO A 126 1.44 -9.83 6.94
CA PRO A 126 1.83 -8.96 8.04
C PRO A 126 0.64 -8.64 8.96
N ALA A 127 0.91 -8.19 10.18
CA ALA A 127 -0.14 -7.79 11.11
C ALA A 127 -0.93 -6.58 10.59
N THR A 128 -2.22 -6.52 10.92
CA THR A 128 -3.04 -5.31 10.72
C THR A 128 -2.39 -4.11 11.37
N GLY A 129 -2.47 -2.93 10.74
CA GLY A 129 -1.79 -1.73 11.21
C GLY A 129 -0.35 -1.58 10.73
N THR A 130 0.21 -2.58 10.04
CA THR A 130 1.53 -2.45 9.38
C THR A 130 1.48 -1.30 8.37
N PRO A 131 2.37 -0.29 8.46
CA PRO A 131 2.33 0.87 7.57
C PRO A 131 2.58 0.48 6.11
N ILE A 132 1.80 1.09 5.22
CA ILE A 132 2.00 1.03 3.77
C ILE A 132 2.35 2.45 3.30
N CYS A 133 3.52 2.57 2.69
CA CYS A 133 4.04 3.82 2.13
C CYS A 133 3.86 3.85 0.61
N LEU A 134 3.59 5.02 0.05
CA LEU A 134 3.63 5.25 -1.38
C LEU A 134 5.07 5.12 -1.86
N VAL A 135 5.25 4.41 -2.95
CA VAL A 135 6.56 4.16 -3.54
C VAL A 135 6.97 5.35 -4.39
N ASP A 136 8.18 5.84 -4.15
CA ASP A 136 8.83 6.82 -5.02
C ASP A 136 10.01 6.18 -5.78
N ASP A 137 10.57 6.94 -6.73
CA ASP A 137 11.69 6.47 -7.55
C ASP A 137 12.92 6.12 -6.70
N ARG A 138 13.13 6.79 -5.56
CA ARG A 138 14.28 6.53 -4.67
C ARG A 138 14.18 5.15 -4.05
N VAL A 139 12.98 4.78 -3.60
CA VAL A 139 12.69 3.45 -3.04
C VAL A 139 12.87 2.36 -4.10
N LEU A 140 12.35 2.57 -5.32
CA LEU A 140 12.50 1.62 -6.43
C LEU A 140 13.96 1.45 -6.84
N ASP A 141 14.70 2.54 -6.99
CA ASP A 141 16.11 2.53 -7.34
C ASP A 141 16.94 1.76 -6.32
N ALA A 142 16.66 1.93 -5.02
CA ALA A 142 17.34 1.21 -3.95
C ALA A 142 17.03 -0.29 -3.95
N LEU A 143 15.76 -0.68 -4.14
CA LEU A 143 15.34 -2.10 -4.19
C LEU A 143 15.90 -2.81 -5.42
N LEU A 144 15.87 -2.15 -6.57
CA LEU A 144 16.17 -2.73 -7.86
C LEU A 144 17.62 -2.51 -8.29
N ALA A 145 18.44 -1.82 -7.48
CA ALA A 145 19.86 -1.61 -7.75
C ALA A 145 20.61 -2.88 -8.18
N PRO A 146 20.43 -4.05 -7.55
CA PRO A 146 21.11 -5.29 -7.96
C PRO A 146 20.68 -5.82 -9.34
N TYR A 147 19.55 -5.35 -9.85
CA TYR A 147 18.91 -5.82 -11.09
C TYR A 147 18.96 -4.78 -12.21
N ARG A 148 19.69 -3.67 -12.06
CA ARG A 148 19.71 -2.56 -13.04
C ARG A 148 20.00 -3.03 -14.47
N ASP A 149 20.94 -3.96 -14.64
CA ASP A 149 21.29 -4.50 -15.96
C ASP A 149 20.22 -5.42 -16.58
N GLN A 150 19.18 -5.75 -15.82
CA GLN A 150 18.04 -6.58 -16.22
C GLN A 150 16.75 -5.77 -16.36
N LEU A 151 16.79 -4.45 -16.09
CA LEU A 151 15.64 -3.57 -16.25
C LEU A 151 15.54 -3.11 -17.71
N PHE A 152 14.41 -3.43 -18.34
CA PHE A 152 14.10 -2.99 -19.69
C PHE A 152 12.98 -1.95 -19.64
N TYR A 153 13.23 -0.78 -20.19
CA TYR A 153 12.22 0.26 -20.32
C TYR A 153 11.28 -0.06 -21.49
N LEU A 154 10.00 -0.30 -21.20
CA LEU A 154 8.98 -0.62 -22.20
C LEU A 154 8.19 0.61 -22.69
N GLY A 155 8.28 1.74 -21.98
CA GLY A 155 7.52 2.96 -22.28
C GLY A 155 6.93 3.63 -21.04
N ARG A 156 6.15 4.69 -21.24
CA ARG A 156 5.34 5.34 -20.20
C ARG A 156 3.88 4.97 -20.43
N VAL A 157 3.19 4.59 -19.36
CA VAL A 157 1.73 4.51 -19.39
C VAL A 157 1.21 5.95 -19.33
N TYR A 158 0.52 6.39 -20.37
CA TYR A 158 -0.11 7.71 -20.41
C TYR A 158 -1.57 7.56 -19.96
N GLY A 159 -1.96 8.27 -18.90
CA GLY A 159 -3.33 8.23 -18.37
C GLY A 159 -3.48 8.30 -16.84
N SER A 160 -2.42 8.69 -16.12
CA SER A 160 -2.53 9.02 -14.69
C SER A 160 -3.15 10.40 -14.48
#